data_AF-A0AA46ZY43-F1
#
_entry.id   AF-A0AA46ZY43-F1
#
_cell.length_a   1.000
_cell.length_b   1.000
_cell.length_c   1.000
_cell.angle_alpha   90.00
_cell.angle_beta   90.00
_cell.angle_gamma   90.00
#
_symmetry.space_group_name_H-M   'P 1'
#
loop_
_entity.id
_entity.type
_entity.pdbx_description
1 polymer ?
#
loop_
_entity_poly.entity_id
_entity_poly.type
_entity_poly.pdbx_seq_one_letter_code
_entity_poly.pdbx_strand_id
1 'polypeptide(L)'
;MVGWIRTLSAPISQLYYDFIQKRYLDIKKLGLNGQVCYLRKALNDAFDIEQRRIRIWDGNQYKGQYLYTEGEQKPKFLGTMYLHREVDYSDTGVDFIVKIPLEIWETKKIPTSEIGKYRFFEIEALIDFYKLASKRYIIEV
;
A
#
# COMPACT_ATOMS: atom_id res chain seq x y z
N MET A 1 -29.17 36.76 -28.10
CA MET A 1 -29.84 35.45 -28.33
C MET A 1 -28.87 34.27 -28.22
N VAL A 2 -27.67 34.34 -28.82
CA VAL A 2 -26.67 33.26 -28.77
C VAL A 2 -26.18 32.90 -27.36
N GLY A 3 -26.07 33.88 -26.45
CA GLY A 3 -25.63 33.64 -25.07
C GLY A 3 -26.58 32.75 -24.25
N TRP A 4 -27.89 32.89 -24.43
CA TRP A 4 -28.89 32.10 -23.70
C TRP A 4 -28.85 30.62 -24.07
N ILE A 5 -28.69 30.31 -25.37
CA ILE A 5 -28.53 28.95 -25.86
C ILE A 5 -27.25 28.33 -25.29
N ARG A 6 -26.15 29.09 -25.25
CA ARG A 6 -24.88 28.62 -24.69
C ARG A 6 -24.98 28.33 -23.18
N THR A 7 -25.70 29.15 -22.43
CA THR A 7 -25.95 28.92 -21.00
C THR A 7 -26.79 27.66 -20.77
N LEU A 8 -27.80 27.42 -21.61
CA LEU A 8 -28.65 26.22 -21.52
C LEU A 8 -27.91 24.94 -21.94
N SER A 9 -27.00 25.01 -22.92
CA SER A 9 -26.21 23.86 -23.37
C SER A 9 -24.99 23.56 -22.48
N ALA A 10 -24.47 24.56 -21.76
CA ALA A 10 -23.29 24.44 -20.90
C ALA A 10 -23.37 23.28 -19.88
N PRO A 11 -24.45 23.09 -19.10
CA PRO A 11 -24.53 21.99 -18.14
C PRO A 11 -24.54 20.62 -18.81
N ILE A 12 -25.11 20.49 -20.00
CA ILE A 12 -25.13 19.23 -20.76
C ILE A 12 -23.72 18.91 -21.25
N SER A 13 -23.00 19.90 -21.77
CA SER A 13 -21.60 19.73 -22.17
C SER A 13 -20.70 19.38 -20.99
N GLN A 14 -20.93 20.00 -19.83
CA GLN A 14 -20.21 19.70 -18.60
C GLN A 14 -20.48 18.26 -18.13
N LEU A 15 -21.76 17.86 -18.09
CA LEU A 15 -22.16 16.49 -17.73
C LEU A 15 -21.53 15.45 -18.65
N TYR A 16 -21.50 15.73 -19.96
CA TYR A 16 -20.87 14.84 -20.94
C TYR A 16 -19.35 14.73 -20.71
N TYR A 17 -18.68 15.85 -20.45
CA TYR A 17 -17.26 15.86 -20.12
C TYR A 17 -16.98 15.04 -18.84
N ASP A 18 -17.73 15.28 -17.77
CA ASP A 18 -17.60 14.57 -16.50
C ASP A 18 -17.84 13.06 -16.68
N PHE A 19 -18.85 12.69 -17.48
CA PHE A 19 -19.13 11.30 -17.80
C PHE A 19 -17.98 10.62 -18.53
N ILE A 20 -17.38 11.27 -19.54
CA ILE A 20 -16.22 10.71 -20.25
C ILE A 20 -15.04 10.53 -19.30
N GLN A 21 -14.74 11.53 -18.48
CA GLN A 21 -13.65 11.48 -17.53
C GLN A 21 -13.85 10.33 -16.53
N LYS A 22 -15.05 10.20 -15.97
CA LYS A 22 -15.41 9.11 -15.06
C LYS A 22 -15.26 7.75 -15.73
N ARG A 23 -15.81 7.58 -16.94
CA ARG A 23 -15.70 6.34 -17.72
C ARG A 23 -14.24 5.96 -17.95
N TYR A 24 -13.39 6.91 -18.33
CA TYR A 24 -11.97 6.67 -18.55
C TYR A 24 -11.27 6.18 -17.27
N LEU A 25 -11.54 6.85 -16.14
CA LEU A 25 -11.00 6.46 -14.84
C LEU A 25 -11.47 5.07 -14.40
N ASP A 26 -12.75 4.76 -14.59
CA ASP A 26 -13.34 3.47 -14.23
C ASP A 26 -12.74 2.33 -15.06
N ILE A 27 -12.57 2.52 -16.36
CA ILE A 27 -11.91 1.53 -17.24
C ILE A 27 -10.46 1.30 -16.77
N LYS A 28 -9.72 2.37 -16.43
CA LYS A 28 -8.36 2.25 -15.90
C LYS A 28 -8.35 1.47 -14.59
N LYS A 29 -9.32 1.72 -13.70
CA LYS A 29 -9.47 1.04 -12.41
C LYS A 29 -9.75 -0.45 -12.57
N LEU A 30 -10.66 -0.81 -13.47
CA LEU A 30 -11.03 -2.20 -13.76
C LEU A 30 -9.92 -3.00 -14.46
N GLY A 31 -9.01 -2.32 -15.17
CA GLY A 31 -7.86 -2.94 -15.82
C GLY A 31 -6.73 -3.35 -14.87
N LEU A 32 -6.82 -3.00 -13.58
CA LEU A 32 -5.83 -3.33 -12.56
C LEU A 32 -6.40 -4.35 -11.58
N ASN A 33 -5.55 -5.23 -11.06
CA ASN A 33 -5.92 -6.24 -10.08
C ASN A 33 -4.87 -6.37 -8.97
N GLY A 34 -5.11 -7.27 -8.02
CA GLY A 34 -4.22 -7.52 -6.88
C GLY A 34 -2.90 -8.24 -7.17
N GLN A 35 -2.59 -8.56 -8.42
CA GLN A 35 -1.29 -9.15 -8.75
C GLN A 35 -0.18 -8.12 -8.51
N VAL A 36 0.98 -8.60 -8.03
CA VAL A 36 2.13 -7.76 -7.63
C VAL A 36 2.51 -6.73 -8.70
N CYS A 37 2.54 -7.12 -9.97
CA CYS A 37 2.88 -6.22 -11.07
C CYS A 37 1.88 -5.06 -11.21
N TYR A 38 0.58 -5.37 -11.17
CA TYR A 38 -0.49 -4.39 -11.36
C TYR A 38 -0.70 -3.52 -10.12
N LEU A 39 -0.65 -4.09 -8.92
CA LEU A 39 -0.71 -3.33 -7.68
C LEU A 39 0.49 -2.38 -7.56
N ARG A 40 1.70 -2.84 -7.88
CA ARG A 40 2.89 -1.98 -7.93
C ARG A 40 2.74 -0.88 -8.98
N LYS A 41 2.19 -1.19 -10.15
CA LYS A 41 1.90 -0.18 -11.17
C LYS A 41 0.92 0.87 -10.66
N ALA A 42 -0.19 0.44 -10.04
CA ALA A 42 -1.21 1.32 -9.49
C ALA A 42 -0.63 2.28 -8.43
N LEU A 43 0.21 1.78 -7.53
CA LEU A 43 0.89 2.58 -6.51
C LEU A 43 1.84 3.61 -7.12
N ASN A 44 2.69 3.20 -8.07
CA ASN A 44 3.63 4.13 -8.71
C ASN A 44 2.89 5.16 -9.57
N ASP A 45 1.85 4.76 -10.31
CA ASP A 45 1.04 5.69 -11.11
C ASP A 45 0.28 6.72 -10.26
N ALA A 46 0.02 6.42 -8.98
CA ALA A 46 -0.68 7.31 -8.07
C ALA A 46 0.26 8.21 -7.24
N PHE A 47 1.41 7.68 -6.80
CA PHE A 47 2.25 8.32 -5.79
C PHE A 47 3.71 8.57 -6.22
N ASP A 48 4.23 7.87 -7.24
CA ASP A 48 5.61 8.02 -7.72
C ASP A 48 5.69 7.91 -9.25
N ILE A 49 5.07 8.85 -9.95
CA ILE A 49 4.87 8.78 -11.40
C ILE A 49 6.22 8.87 -12.14
N GLU A 50 7.11 9.74 -11.68
CA GLU A 50 8.37 10.03 -12.36
C GLU A 50 9.42 8.93 -12.12
N GLN A 51 9.69 8.60 -10.85
CA GLN A 51 10.81 7.73 -10.50
C GLN A 51 10.39 6.27 -10.29
N ARG A 52 9.10 6.01 -10.01
CA ARG A 52 8.50 4.68 -9.91
C ARG A 52 9.24 3.73 -8.96
N ARG A 53 9.64 4.24 -7.79
CA ARG A 53 10.50 3.55 -6.83
C ARG A 53 9.75 2.65 -5.86
N ILE A 54 8.42 2.68 -5.82
CA ILE A 54 7.63 1.84 -4.92
C ILE A 54 7.75 0.38 -5.34
N ARG A 55 8.13 -0.49 -4.38
CA ARG A 55 8.33 -1.93 -4.59
C ARG A 55 7.44 -2.75 -3.65
N ILE A 56 7.11 -3.96 -4.08
CA ILE A 56 6.37 -4.92 -3.26
C ILE A 56 7.27 -6.16 -3.12
N TRP A 57 7.46 -6.58 -1.88
CA TRP A 57 8.25 -7.73 -1.48
C TRP A 57 7.35 -8.75 -0.78
N ASP A 58 7.79 -10.00 -0.72
CA ASP A 58 7.06 -11.03 0.05
C ASP A 58 7.15 -10.76 1.55
N GLY A 59 6.06 -11.07 2.25
CA GLY A 59 5.95 -10.97 3.70
C GLY A 59 6.52 -12.22 4.36
N ASN A 60 7.28 -12.00 5.43
CA ASN A 60 8.15 -12.96 6.13
C ASN A 60 9.56 -13.08 5.53
N GLN A 61 10.51 -12.43 6.21
CA GLN A 61 11.93 -12.50 5.86
C GLN A 61 12.72 -13.41 6.81
N TYR A 62 12.23 -13.62 8.04
CA TYR A 62 12.98 -14.29 9.09
C TYR A 62 12.26 -15.50 9.66
N LYS A 63 13.02 -16.58 9.90
CA LYS A 63 12.55 -17.74 10.65
C LYS A 63 12.78 -17.50 12.14
N GLY A 64 11.76 -17.74 12.96
CA GLY A 64 11.90 -17.69 14.41
C GLY A 64 12.89 -18.74 14.88
N GLN A 65 13.85 -18.35 15.72
CA GLN A 65 14.81 -19.28 16.31
C GLN A 65 14.48 -19.45 17.79
N TYR A 66 14.01 -20.64 18.15
CA TYR A 66 13.79 -21.00 19.54
C TYR A 66 15.13 -21.21 20.25
N LEU A 67 15.29 -20.57 21.41
CA LEU A 67 16.53 -20.62 22.18
C LEU A 67 16.66 -21.96 22.91
N TYR A 68 15.62 -22.34 23.67
CA TYR A 68 15.52 -23.58 24.43
C TYR A 68 14.06 -23.98 24.62
N THR A 69 13.82 -25.28 24.77
CA THR A 69 12.55 -25.83 25.26
C THR A 69 12.61 -26.04 26.78
N GLU A 70 11.47 -26.12 27.47
CA GLU A 70 11.46 -26.28 28.95
C GLU A 70 12.20 -27.55 29.44
N GLY A 71 12.32 -28.58 28.59
CA GLY A 71 13.10 -29.78 28.88
C GLY A 71 14.61 -29.65 28.67
N GLU A 72 15.08 -28.58 28.03
CA GLU A 72 16.50 -28.34 27.77
C GLU A 72 17.13 -27.51 28.90
N GLN A 73 17.47 -28.15 30.02
CA GLN A 73 18.25 -27.52 31.10
C GLN A 73 19.74 -27.45 30.75
N LYS A 74 20.11 -26.70 29.69
CA LYS A 74 21.52 -26.55 29.30
C LYS A 74 21.86 -25.10 28.91
N PRO A 75 22.97 -24.54 29.42
CA PRO A 75 23.45 -23.24 28.95
C PRO A 75 23.88 -23.36 27.47
N LYS A 76 23.26 -22.54 26.61
CA LYS A 76 23.53 -22.49 25.16
C LYS A 76 24.22 -21.18 24.82
N PHE A 77 25.38 -21.25 24.18
CA PHE A 77 26.08 -20.06 23.69
C PHE A 77 25.41 -19.58 22.41
N LEU A 78 24.82 -18.38 22.44
CA LEU A 78 23.96 -17.88 21.35
C LEU A 78 24.70 -17.15 20.22
N GLY A 79 26.03 -17.05 20.28
CA GLY A 79 26.81 -16.36 19.24
C GLY A 79 26.29 -14.93 18.99
N THR A 80 26.33 -14.50 17.73
CA THR A 80 25.74 -13.22 17.30
C THR A 80 24.34 -13.46 16.74
N MET A 81 23.33 -12.96 17.44
CA MET A 81 21.92 -13.05 17.05
C MET A 81 21.34 -11.65 16.84
N TYR A 82 20.56 -11.47 15.78
CA TYR A 82 19.84 -10.23 15.50
C TYR A 82 18.38 -10.37 15.89
N LEU A 83 17.89 -9.40 16.66
CA LEU A 83 16.48 -9.36 17.08
C LEU A 83 15.67 -8.58 16.05
N HIS A 84 14.61 -9.20 15.55
CA HIS A 84 13.62 -8.60 14.67
C HIS A 84 12.29 -8.39 15.42
N ARG A 85 11.40 -7.57 14.88
CA ARG A 85 10.08 -7.38 15.48
C ARG A 85 9.26 -8.65 15.27
N GLU A 86 8.29 -8.88 16.15
CA GLU A 86 7.43 -10.07 16.09
C GLU A 86 6.77 -10.23 14.70
N VAL A 87 6.31 -9.12 14.11
CA VAL A 87 5.67 -9.06 12.79
C VAL A 87 6.56 -9.46 11.61
N ASP A 88 7.88 -9.53 11.80
CA ASP A 88 8.85 -9.84 10.74
C ASP A 88 9.13 -11.36 10.64
N TYR A 89 8.65 -12.16 11.60
CA TYR A 89 8.83 -13.61 11.66
C TYR A 89 7.73 -14.37 10.90
N SER A 90 8.09 -15.56 10.39
CA SER A 90 7.27 -16.38 9.50
C SER A 90 5.84 -16.73 9.95
N ASP A 91 5.53 -16.59 11.24
CA ASP A 91 4.26 -17.01 11.83
C ASP A 91 3.29 -15.86 12.16
N THR A 92 3.73 -14.61 12.06
CA THR A 92 2.89 -13.45 12.40
C THR A 92 2.01 -12.96 11.25
N GLY A 93 2.28 -13.46 10.05
CA GLY A 93 1.27 -13.52 9.01
C GLY A 93 1.14 -12.26 8.14
N VAL A 94 2.20 -11.50 7.96
CA VAL A 94 2.27 -10.52 6.87
C VAL A 94 2.48 -11.28 5.56
N ASP A 95 1.64 -11.06 4.55
CA ASP A 95 1.79 -11.73 3.25
C ASP A 95 2.71 -10.97 2.29
N PHE A 96 2.74 -9.63 2.36
CA PHE A 96 3.60 -8.80 1.53
C PHE A 96 3.96 -7.46 2.19
N ILE A 97 5.08 -6.89 1.77
CA ILE A 97 5.63 -5.63 2.27
C ILE A 97 5.65 -4.62 1.13
N VAL A 98 5.07 -3.45 1.36
CA VAL A 98 5.12 -2.33 0.40
C VAL A 98 6.23 -1.38 0.83
N LYS A 99 7.32 -1.34 0.05
CA LYS A 99 8.47 -0.47 0.24
C LYS A 99 8.26 0.85 -0.49
N ILE A 100 8.28 1.95 0.25
CA ILE A 100 7.97 3.30 -0.23
C ILE A 100 9.17 4.22 0.03
N PRO A 101 9.56 5.08 -0.93
CA PRO A 101 10.60 6.08 -0.72
C PRO A 101 10.32 6.98 0.49
N LEU A 102 11.39 7.39 1.18
CA LEU A 102 11.32 8.27 2.35
C LEU A 102 10.57 9.58 2.07
N GLU A 103 10.75 10.15 0.87
CA GLU A 103 10.07 11.37 0.43
C GLU A 103 8.54 11.24 0.47
N ILE A 104 8.02 10.10 0.00
CA ILE A 104 6.58 9.81 -0.04
C ILE A 104 6.10 9.48 1.36
N TRP A 105 6.90 8.73 2.13
CA TRP A 105 6.61 8.42 3.52
C TRP A 105 6.40 9.71 4.34
N GLU A 106 7.31 10.67 4.23
CA GLU A 106 7.24 11.93 4.97
C GLU A 106 6.08 12.83 4.52
N THR A 107 5.79 12.83 3.22
CA THR A 107 4.74 13.68 2.64
C THR A 107 3.32 13.14 2.90
N LYS A 108 3.16 11.83 2.90
CA LYS A 108 1.84 11.16 2.98
C LYS A 108 1.51 10.60 4.35
N LYS A 109 2.46 10.58 5.30
CA LYS A 109 2.17 10.15 6.68
C LYS A 109 1.22 11.15 7.33
N ILE A 110 0.16 10.63 7.93
CA ILE A 110 -0.81 11.43 8.65
C ILE A 110 -0.75 11.01 10.12
N PRO A 111 -0.51 11.94 11.06
CA PRO A 111 -0.48 11.62 12.48
C PRO A 111 -1.87 11.16 12.93
N THR A 112 -1.92 10.06 13.66
CA THR A 112 -3.15 9.59 14.32
C THR A 112 -3.29 10.23 15.69
N SER A 113 -4.46 10.10 16.32
CA SER A 113 -4.73 10.54 17.70
C SER A 113 -3.75 9.97 18.74
N GLU A 114 -3.10 8.86 18.41
CA GLU A 114 -2.08 8.24 19.26
C GLU A 114 -0.68 8.76 18.90
N ILE A 115 0.07 9.14 19.94
CA ILE A 115 1.43 9.66 19.82
C ILE A 115 2.34 8.60 19.19
N GLY A 116 3.02 8.98 18.10
CA GLY A 116 3.98 8.12 17.41
C GLY A 116 3.37 7.12 16.42
N LYS A 117 2.04 7.11 16.23
CA LYS A 117 1.40 6.32 15.18
C LYS A 117 1.05 7.17 13.96
N TYR A 118 1.40 6.64 12.80
CA TYR A 118 1.12 7.25 11.51
C TYR A 118 0.28 6.31 10.65
N ARG A 119 -0.59 6.88 9.83
CA ARG A 119 -1.38 6.15 8.82
C ARG A 119 -1.19 6.75 7.45
N PHE A 120 -1.37 5.92 6.43
CA PHE A 120 -1.27 6.30 5.03
C PHE A 120 -2.61 6.09 4.34
N PHE A 121 -3.64 6.86 4.71
CA PHE A 121 -5.03 6.59 4.31
C PHE A 121 -5.22 6.39 2.79
N GLU A 122 -4.61 7.23 1.95
CA GLU A 122 -4.72 7.10 0.49
C GLU A 122 -4.05 5.83 -0.05
N ILE A 123 -2.88 5.49 0.49
CA ILE A 123 -2.09 4.33 0.07
C ILE A 123 -2.77 3.05 0.56
N GLU A 124 -3.18 3.02 1.82
CA GLU A 124 -3.94 1.94 2.44
C GLU A 124 -5.24 1.68 1.67
N ALA A 125 -6.01 2.73 1.35
CA ALA A 125 -7.24 2.60 0.58
C ALA A 125 -7.01 2.03 -0.83
N LEU A 126 -5.92 2.42 -1.51
CA LEU A 126 -5.57 1.88 -2.82
C LEU A 126 -5.17 0.40 -2.71
N ILE A 127 -4.35 0.04 -1.71
CA ILE A 127 -3.95 -1.35 -1.48
C ILE A 127 -5.18 -2.19 -1.14
N ASP A 128 -6.03 -1.73 -0.23
CA ASP A 128 -7.24 -2.43 0.21
C ASP A 128 -8.25 -2.62 -0.93
N PHE A 129 -8.31 -1.70 -1.88
CA PHE A 129 -9.18 -1.83 -3.05
C PHE A 129 -8.76 -2.97 -3.99
N TYR A 130 -7.46 -3.20 -4.18
CA TYR A 130 -6.95 -4.18 -5.15
C TYR A 130 -6.50 -5.49 -4.52
N LYS A 131 -6.06 -5.49 -3.26
CA LYS A 131 -5.58 -6.70 -2.58
C LYS A 131 -6.71 -7.73 -2.47
N LEU A 132 -6.32 -8.99 -2.41
CA LEU A 132 -7.26 -10.04 -2.01
C LEU A 132 -7.62 -9.86 -0.53
N ALA A 133 -8.90 -10.07 -0.18
CA ALA A 133 -9.41 -9.81 1.17
C ALA A 133 -8.66 -10.56 2.28
N SER A 134 -8.16 -11.76 2.00
CA SER A 134 -7.40 -12.58 2.95
C SER A 134 -5.94 -12.14 3.15
N LYS A 135 -5.43 -11.24 2.30
CA LYS A 135 -4.02 -10.85 2.31
C LYS A 135 -3.76 -9.70 3.27
N ARG A 136 -2.70 -9.85 4.07
CA ARG A 136 -2.21 -8.88 5.05
C ARG A 136 -0.93 -8.22 4.54
N TYR A 137 -0.76 -6.95 4.84
CA TYR A 137 0.40 -6.18 4.38
C TYR A 137 0.92 -5.24 5.45
N ILE A 138 2.16 -4.82 5.28
CA ILE A 138 2.76 -3.71 6.00
C ILE A 138 3.36 -2.72 5.02
N ILE A 139 3.44 -1.46 5.43
CA ILE A 139 4.09 -0.40 4.66
C ILE A 139 5.38 -0.05 5.39
N GLU A 140 6.47 -0.01 4.65
CA GLU A 140 7.79 0.32 5.16
C GLU A 140 8.53 1.25 4.21
N VAL A 141 9.56 1.91 4.75
CA VAL A 141 10.55 2.64 3.96
C VAL A 141 11.59 1.68 3.37
#